data_AF-A0A9X8YMM1-F1
#
_entry.id   AF-A0A9X8YMM1-F1
#
_cell.length_a   1.000
_cell.length_b   1.000
_cell.length_c   1.000
_cell.angle_alpha   90.00
_cell.angle_beta   90.00
_cell.angle_gamma   90.00
#
_symmetry.space_group_name_H-M   'P 1'
#
loop_
_entity.id
_entity.type
_entity.pdbx_description
1 polymer ?
#
loop_
_entity_poly.entity_id
_entity_poly.type
_entity_poly.pdbx_seq_one_letter_code
_entity_poly.pdbx_strand_id
1 'polypeptide(L)'
;AIQADGVKVFVDVEGRGPEHGVGEMVQHSAPRALTREEIPAIVNDYAQAARNAIAAGFDGVELHGANGYLINQFIDSRENQRDDEYGGSLQNRLRFLREVAQAVADAIGKEKLGVRLAPLTTLMG
;
A
#
# COMPACT_ATOMS: atom_id res chain seq x y z
N ALA A 1 -4.78 -2.51 -12.75
CA ALA A 1 -5.79 -2.15 -11.75
C ALA A 1 -7.02 -1.56 -12.43
N ILE A 2 -8.19 -2.13 -12.13
CA ILE A 2 -9.49 -1.80 -12.73
C ILE A 2 -10.21 -0.84 -11.76
N GLN A 3 -10.88 0.20 -12.27
CA GLN A 3 -11.71 1.09 -11.44
C GLN A 3 -12.98 0.34 -11.01
N ALA A 4 -13.31 0.36 -9.72
CA ALA A 4 -14.50 -0.34 -9.24
C ALA A 4 -15.76 0.53 -9.44
N ASP A 5 -16.75 0.01 -10.17
CA ASP A 5 -18.00 0.73 -10.40
C ASP A 5 -18.88 0.74 -9.14
N GLY A 6 -19.45 1.90 -8.81
CA GLY A 6 -20.37 2.06 -7.68
C GLY A 6 -19.68 2.25 -6.32
N VAL A 7 -18.36 2.09 -6.23
CA VAL A 7 -17.58 2.41 -5.03
C VAL A 7 -17.29 3.91 -5.00
N LYS A 8 -18.01 4.63 -4.14
CA LYS A 8 -17.87 6.08 -3.97
C LYS A 8 -17.02 6.44 -2.76
N VAL A 9 -16.26 7.51 -2.89
CA VAL A 9 -15.45 8.11 -1.82
C VAL A 9 -16.04 9.46 -1.44
N PHE A 10 -16.00 9.80 -0.15
CA PHE A 10 -16.43 11.11 0.33
C PHE A 10 -15.28 12.11 0.15
N VAL A 11 -15.48 13.11 -0.69
CA VAL A 11 -14.44 14.11 -0.99
C VAL A 11 -15.04 15.50 -0.92
N ASP A 12 -14.29 16.42 -0.33
CA ASP A 12 -14.60 17.85 -0.39
C ASP A 12 -14.17 18.39 -1.76
N VAL A 13 -15.07 18.28 -2.74
CA VAL A 13 -14.84 18.70 -4.13
C VAL A 13 -14.59 20.20 -4.28
N GLU A 14 -15.00 21.00 -3.30
CA GLU A 14 -14.84 22.46 -3.29
C GLU A 14 -13.62 22.93 -2.50
N GLY A 15 -12.91 22.02 -1.82
CA GLY A 15 -11.70 22.35 -1.05
C GLY A 15 -11.94 23.31 0.12
N ARG A 16 -13.13 23.26 0.71
CA ARG A 16 -13.56 24.08 1.85
C ARG A 16 -12.90 23.69 3.17
N GLY A 17 -12.30 22.53 3.28
CA GLY A 17 -11.54 22.12 4.46
C GLY A 17 -12.36 21.35 5.52
N PRO A 18 -11.67 20.67 6.45
CA PRO A 18 -12.28 19.72 7.38
C PRO A 18 -13.24 20.36 8.39
N GLU A 19 -13.08 21.65 8.71
CA GLU A 19 -13.93 22.36 9.67
C GLU A 19 -15.38 22.53 9.23
N HIS A 20 -15.65 22.41 7.93
CA HIS A 20 -16.99 22.60 7.37
C HIS A 20 -17.82 21.30 7.37
N GLY A 21 -17.20 20.12 7.54
CA GLY A 21 -17.91 18.83 7.58
C GLY A 21 -18.69 18.49 6.29
N VAL A 22 -18.34 19.14 5.18
CA VAL A 22 -19.02 19.05 3.89
C VAL A 22 -18.19 18.28 2.87
N GLY A 23 -18.86 17.49 2.05
CA GLY A 23 -18.27 16.71 0.98
C GLY A 23 -19.34 15.91 0.26
N GLU A 24 -18.95 15.29 -0.84
CA GLU A 24 -19.86 14.54 -1.70
C GLU A 24 -19.33 13.14 -1.92
N MET A 25 -20.25 12.18 -2.05
CA MET A 25 -19.92 10.82 -2.46
C MET A 25 -19.69 10.81 -3.97
N VAL A 26 -18.42 10.85 -4.38
CA VAL A 26 -18.00 10.86 -5.78
C VAL A 26 -17.35 9.54 -6.17
N GLN A 27 -17.36 9.23 -7.46
CA GLN A 27 -16.64 8.07 -7.99
C GLN A 27 -15.12 8.28 -7.77
N HIS A 28 -14.43 7.28 -7.21
CA HIS A 28 -12.98 7.35 -7.03
C HIS A 28 -12.28 7.38 -8.39
N SER A 29 -11.14 8.07 -8.48
CA SER A 29 -10.33 8.10 -9.70
C SER A 29 -9.79 6.72 -10.06
N ALA A 30 -9.58 6.47 -11.36
CA ALA A 30 -8.86 5.29 -11.80
C ALA A 30 -7.45 5.24 -11.15
N PRO A 31 -7.00 4.07 -10.67
CA PRO A 31 -5.69 3.93 -10.06
C PRO A 31 -4.59 4.18 -11.09
N ARG A 32 -3.57 4.95 -10.70
CA ARG A 32 -2.37 5.19 -11.49
C ARG A 32 -1.28 4.19 -11.10
N ALA A 33 -0.63 3.57 -12.08
CA ALA A 33 0.57 2.78 -11.82
C ALA A 33 1.72 3.68 -11.34
N LEU A 34 2.41 3.25 -10.28
CA LEU A 34 3.61 3.90 -9.78
C LEU A 34 4.75 3.82 -10.81
N THR A 35 5.52 4.89 -10.97
CA THR A 35 6.77 4.82 -11.76
C THR A 35 7.86 4.15 -10.93
N ARG A 36 8.96 3.74 -11.60
CA ARG A 36 10.07 3.07 -10.91
C ARG A 36 10.77 4.01 -9.92
N GLU A 37 10.78 5.29 -10.24
CA GLU A 37 11.41 6.35 -9.44
C GLU A 37 10.58 6.69 -8.18
N GLU A 38 9.28 6.43 -8.18
CA GLU A 38 8.39 6.67 -7.04
C GLU A 38 8.48 5.56 -5.98
N ILE A 39 8.79 4.32 -6.38
CA ILE A 39 8.79 3.16 -5.47
C ILE A 39 9.77 3.33 -4.30
N PRO A 40 11.03 3.77 -4.49
CA PRO A 40 11.97 3.96 -3.39
C PRO A 40 11.48 4.94 -2.32
N ALA A 41 10.79 6.02 -2.73
CA ALA A 41 10.24 6.99 -1.79
C ALA A 41 9.15 6.34 -0.90
N ILE A 42 8.26 5.55 -1.51
CA ILE A 42 7.22 4.82 -0.77
C ILE A 42 7.82 3.80 0.19
N VAL A 43 8.87 3.07 -0.22
CA VAL A 43 9.61 2.16 0.67
C VAL A 43 10.16 2.92 1.89
N ASN A 44 10.74 4.10 1.67
CA ASN A 44 11.23 4.93 2.77
C ASN A 44 10.10 5.47 3.66
N ASP A 45 8.91 5.76 3.11
CA ASP A 45 7.75 6.18 3.90
C ASP A 45 7.29 5.08 4.87
N TYR A 46 7.30 3.80 4.46
CA TYR A 46 7.05 2.68 5.39
C TYR A 46 8.08 2.63 6.53
N ALA A 47 9.37 2.79 6.20
CA ALA A 47 10.43 2.80 7.20
C ALA A 47 10.30 4.00 8.15
N GLN A 48 9.92 5.17 7.65
CA GLN A 48 9.67 6.35 8.46
C GLN A 48 8.44 6.19 9.35
N ALA A 49 7.36 5.62 8.82
CA ALA A 49 6.16 5.31 9.61
C ALA A 49 6.49 4.33 10.75
N ALA A 50 7.33 3.32 10.50
CA ALA A 50 7.79 2.40 11.53
C ALA A 50 8.64 3.11 12.61
N ARG A 51 9.58 3.98 12.21
CA ARG A 51 10.35 4.81 13.18
C ARG A 51 9.43 5.66 14.06
N ASN A 52 8.40 6.27 13.46
CA ASN A 52 7.42 7.07 14.17
C ASN A 52 6.61 6.21 15.16
N ALA A 53 6.21 5.00 14.78
CA ALA A 53 5.50 4.08 15.66
C ALA A 53 6.34 3.69 16.89
N ILE A 54 7.62 3.35 16.70
CA ILE A 54 8.52 3.06 17.82
C ILE A 54 8.72 4.29 18.70
N ALA A 55 8.89 5.48 18.11
CA ALA A 55 8.99 6.73 18.88
C ALA A 55 7.72 7.05 19.68
N ALA A 56 6.55 6.60 19.21
CA ALA A 56 5.27 6.71 19.90
C ALA A 56 5.06 5.64 20.99
N GLY A 57 5.99 4.68 21.16
CA GLY A 57 5.95 3.67 22.21
C GLY A 57 5.32 2.32 21.81
N PHE A 58 5.13 2.05 20.51
CA PHE A 58 4.70 0.73 20.05
C PHE A 58 5.83 -0.30 20.18
N ASP A 59 5.48 -1.53 20.55
CA ASP A 59 6.44 -2.65 20.65
C ASP A 59 6.94 -3.13 19.27
N GLY A 60 6.14 -2.91 18.23
CA GLY A 60 6.45 -3.29 16.85
C GLY A 60 5.35 -2.87 15.88
N VAL A 61 5.52 -3.27 14.62
CA VAL A 61 4.60 -2.94 13.52
C VAL A 61 4.30 -4.17 12.67
N GLU A 62 3.12 -4.19 12.05
CA GLU A 62 2.73 -5.20 11.08
C GLU A 62 2.57 -4.56 9.69
N LEU A 63 3.28 -5.09 8.69
CA LEU A 63 3.09 -4.70 7.30
C LEU A 63 1.80 -5.31 6.75
N HIS A 64 0.89 -4.44 6.28
CA HIS A 64 -0.35 -4.90 5.66
C HIS A 64 -0.13 -5.29 4.20
N GLY A 65 0.25 -6.56 3.97
CA GLY A 65 0.41 -7.19 2.66
C GLY A 65 -0.81 -7.99 2.20
N ALA A 66 -2.02 -7.51 2.53
CA ALA A 66 -3.26 -8.27 2.36
C ALA A 66 -4.39 -7.37 1.86
N ASN A 67 -5.55 -7.97 1.64
CA ASN A 67 -6.82 -7.29 1.40
C ASN A 67 -6.84 -6.27 0.23
N GLY A 68 -6.10 -6.53 -0.85
CA GLY A 68 -6.13 -5.64 -2.03
C GLY A 68 -5.42 -4.29 -1.85
N TYR A 69 -4.74 -4.05 -0.73
CA TYR A 69 -3.90 -2.86 -0.53
C TYR A 69 -2.58 -2.97 -1.31
N LEU A 70 -1.83 -1.87 -1.37
CA LEU A 70 -0.69 -1.68 -2.26
C LEU A 70 0.29 -2.86 -2.32
N ILE A 71 0.77 -3.35 -1.18
CA ILE A 71 1.69 -4.51 -1.14
C ILE A 71 1.03 -5.74 -1.79
N ASN A 72 -0.24 -6.02 -1.48
CA ASN A 72 -0.99 -7.12 -2.08
C ASN A 72 -1.20 -6.91 -3.59
N GLN A 73 -1.44 -5.66 -4.04
CA GLN A 73 -1.57 -5.33 -5.46
C GLN A 73 -0.28 -5.65 -6.23
N PHE A 74 0.90 -5.45 -5.64
CA PHE A 74 2.16 -5.88 -6.27
C PHE A 74 2.29 -7.40 -6.35
N ILE A 75 1.82 -8.15 -5.34
CA ILE A 75 1.92 -9.61 -5.28
C ILE A 75 0.97 -10.28 -6.28
N ASP A 76 -0.25 -9.76 -6.40
CA ASP A 76 -1.34 -10.32 -7.20
C ASP A 76 -1.05 -10.19 -8.72
N SER A 77 -1.00 -11.32 -9.42
CA SER A 77 -0.75 -11.36 -10.88
C SER A 77 -1.88 -10.80 -11.74
N ARG A 78 -3.10 -10.67 -11.19
CA ARG A 78 -4.23 -10.04 -11.89
C ARG A 78 -4.16 -8.52 -11.81
N GLU A 79 -3.74 -7.99 -10.67
CA GLU A 79 -3.63 -6.54 -10.46
C GLU A 79 -2.31 -5.96 -10.99
N ASN A 80 -1.20 -6.65 -10.75
CA ASN A 80 0.12 -6.27 -11.22
C ASN A 80 0.38 -6.79 -12.63
N GLN A 81 0.03 -5.95 -13.61
CA GLN A 81 0.31 -6.16 -15.03
C GLN A 81 1.61 -5.46 -15.49
N ARG A 82 2.54 -5.16 -14.57
CA ARG A 82 3.82 -4.53 -14.93
C ARG A 82 4.71 -5.51 -15.70
N ASP A 83 5.51 -4.98 -16.61
CA ASP A 83 6.51 -5.68 -17.42
C ASP A 83 7.95 -5.38 -16.98
N ASP A 84 8.11 -4.72 -15.83
CA ASP A 84 9.40 -4.33 -15.27
C ASP A 84 9.86 -5.24 -14.11
N GLU A 85 10.91 -4.84 -13.40
CA GLU A 85 11.49 -5.60 -12.30
C GLU A 85 10.55 -5.80 -11.10
N TYR A 86 9.40 -5.13 -11.09
CA TYR A 86 8.35 -5.28 -10.08
C TYR A 86 7.15 -6.10 -10.58
N GLY A 87 7.16 -6.62 -11.83
CA GLY A 87 6.08 -7.44 -12.39
C GLY A 87 6.53 -8.61 -13.27
N GLY A 88 5.56 -9.24 -13.94
CA GLY A 88 5.77 -10.40 -14.82
C GLY A 88 6.00 -11.72 -14.07
N SER A 89 7.08 -11.83 -13.28
CA SER A 89 7.42 -13.04 -12.52
C SER A 89 7.01 -12.96 -11.06
N LEU A 90 6.87 -14.11 -10.38
CA LEU A 90 6.60 -14.15 -8.94
C LEU A 90 7.69 -13.42 -8.13
N GLN A 91 8.96 -13.62 -8.48
CA GLN A 91 10.10 -13.01 -7.78
C GLN A 91 10.10 -11.48 -7.91
N ASN A 92 9.70 -10.97 -9.07
CA ASN A 92 9.54 -9.53 -9.31
C ASN A 92 8.33 -8.97 -8.56
N ARG A 93 7.19 -9.67 -8.57
CA ARG A 93 5.99 -9.26 -7.81
C ARG A 93 6.22 -9.21 -6.29
N LEU A 94 7.03 -10.12 -5.77
CA LEU A 94 7.45 -10.13 -4.36
C LEU A 94 8.53 -9.09 -4.03
N ARG A 95 9.13 -8.43 -5.04
CA ARG A 95 10.23 -7.46 -4.84
C ARG A 95 9.81 -6.31 -3.93
N PHE A 96 8.65 -5.71 -4.19
CA PHE A 96 8.18 -4.57 -3.41
C PHE A 96 7.98 -4.92 -1.94
N LEU A 97 7.30 -6.04 -1.63
CA LEU A 97 7.17 -6.53 -0.25
C LEU A 97 8.55 -6.74 0.40
N ARG A 98 9.50 -7.34 -0.32
CA ARG A 98 10.85 -7.58 0.19
C ARG A 98 11.59 -6.29 0.51
N GLU A 99 11.52 -5.29 -0.37
CA GLU A 99 12.16 -3.98 -0.18
C GLU A 99 11.56 -3.24 1.02
N VAL A 100 10.22 -3.22 1.16
CA VAL A 100 9.54 -2.65 2.32
C VAL A 100 9.93 -3.37 3.61
N ALA A 101 9.88 -4.70 3.62
CA ALA A 101 10.21 -5.50 4.80
C ALA A 101 11.67 -5.29 5.23
N GLN A 102 12.60 -5.24 4.29
CA GLN A 102 14.01 -4.97 4.57
C GLN A 102 14.19 -3.56 5.15
N ALA A 103 13.64 -2.53 4.52
CA ALA A 103 13.78 -1.15 4.97
C ALA A 103 13.20 -0.93 6.38
N VAL A 104 12.07 -1.58 6.69
CA VAL A 104 11.47 -1.51 8.03
C VAL A 104 12.29 -2.31 9.04
N ALA A 105 12.74 -3.52 8.70
CA ALA A 105 13.60 -4.31 9.57
C ALA A 105 14.91 -3.58 9.90
N ASP A 106 15.53 -2.91 8.92
CA ASP A 106 16.73 -2.10 9.12
C ASP A 106 16.46 -0.87 10.01
N ALA A 107 15.26 -0.31 9.95
CA ALA A 107 14.89 0.89 10.71
C ALA A 107 14.56 0.61 12.18
N ILE A 108 13.94 -0.52 12.51
CA ILE A 108 13.39 -0.77 13.85
C ILE A 108 13.79 -2.12 14.48
N GLY A 109 14.48 -2.99 13.74
CA GLY A 109 14.81 -4.35 14.15
C GLY A 109 13.78 -5.37 13.63
N LYS A 110 14.25 -6.49 13.06
CA LYS A 110 13.40 -7.54 12.47
C LYS A 110 12.49 -8.23 13.50
N GLU A 111 12.88 -8.24 14.77
CA GLU A 111 12.12 -8.80 15.88
C GLU A 111 10.86 -7.99 16.21
N LYS A 112 10.77 -6.75 15.71
CA LYS A 112 9.63 -5.84 15.89
C LYS A 112 8.77 -5.73 14.63
N LEU A 113 8.96 -6.63 13.66
CA LEU A 113 8.31 -6.59 12.36
C LEU A 113 7.49 -7.86 12.11
N GLY A 114 6.19 -7.67 11.86
CA GLY A 114 5.30 -8.70 11.32
C GLY A 114 4.88 -8.40 9.88
N VAL A 115 4.38 -9.42 9.17
CA VAL A 115 3.77 -9.26 7.85
C VAL A 115 2.44 -10.00 7.81
N ARG A 116 1.36 -9.29 7.47
CA ARG A 116 0.05 -9.88 7.25
C ARG A 116 -0.16 -10.17 5.77
N LEU A 117 -0.42 -11.44 5.46
CA LEU A 117 -0.76 -11.91 4.12
C LEU A 117 -2.17 -12.52 4.11
N ALA A 118 -2.83 -12.48 2.96
CA ALA A 118 -4.16 -13.07 2.79
C ALA A 118 -4.24 -13.87 1.46
N PRO A 119 -3.56 -15.03 1.35
CA PRO A 119 -3.37 -15.73 0.08
C PRO A 119 -4.66 -16.27 -0.56
N LEU A 120 -5.68 -16.53 0.27
CA LEU A 120 -6.95 -17.12 -0.15
C LEU A 120 -8.10 -16.10 -0.14
N THR A 121 -7.82 -14.84 0.17
CA THR A 121 -8.85 -13.81 0.20
C THR A 121 -9.05 -13.24 -1.19
N THR A 122 -10.17 -13.60 -1.80
CA THR A 122 -10.73 -12.87 -2.94
C THR A 122 -11.58 -11.73 -2.40
N LEU A 123 -11.11 -10.49 -2.54
CA LEU A 123 -11.92 -9.29 -2.30
C LEU A 123 -12.74 -8.85 -3.52
N MET A 124 -12.91 -9.78 -4.45
CA MET A 124 -13.80 -9.62 -5.59
C MET A 124 -15.12 -10.27 -5.22
N GLY A 125 -16.17 -9.44 -5.13
CA GLY A 125 -17.52 -9.91 -5.47
C GLY A 125 -17.60 -10.24 -6.95
#